data_AF-A0A356WZ24-F1
#
_entry.id   AF-A0A356WZ24-F1
#
_cell.length_a   1.000
_cell.length_b   1.000
_cell.length_c   1.000
_cell.angle_alpha   90.00
_cell.angle_beta   90.00
_cell.angle_gamma   90.00
#
_symmetry.space_group_name_H-M   'P 1'
#
loop_
_entity.id
_entity.type
_entity.pdbx_description
1 polymer ?
#
loop_
_entity_poly.entity_id
_entity_poly.type
_entity_poly.pdbx_seq_one_letter_code
_entity_poly.pdbx_strand_id
1 'polypeptide(L)'
;VPPMDANSQDVSVLIGSEDISKLDKFSEDDPRVLNLTGAFNVGNRGLVELIEVFKNEIEFLHTIITATQEKRVPAPGKHDMVFFDGVILAHCNESEWNRFKSEHTNEAILDRVVKINVPYVLELDQEVKIYEKILSKSDFKAHIAPHTIKVAAMFSVMSRL
;
A
#
# COMPACT_ATOMS: atom_id res chain seq x y z
N VAL A 1 12.54 26.96 0.51
CA VAL A 1 12.10 25.60 0.16
C VAL A 1 11.20 25.74 -1.06
N PRO A 2 11.51 25.13 -2.21
CA PRO A 2 10.59 25.14 -3.35
C PRO A 2 9.28 24.47 -2.91
N PRO A 3 8.12 24.88 -3.47
CA PRO A 3 6.84 24.28 -3.09
C PRO A 3 6.90 22.78 -3.42
N MET A 4 6.83 21.95 -2.39
CA MET A 4 6.72 20.50 -2.54
C MET A 4 5.32 20.23 -3.11
N ASP A 5 5.24 19.44 -4.18
CA ASP A 5 3.95 19.10 -4.80
C ASP A 5 3.09 18.38 -3.76
N ALA A 6 1.83 18.81 -3.59
CA ALA A 6 0.96 18.37 -2.51
C ALA A 6 0.62 16.86 -2.57
N ASN A 7 0.96 16.20 -3.69
CA ASN A 7 0.72 14.78 -3.93
C ASN A 7 2.00 13.92 -3.96
N SER A 8 3.20 14.48 -3.86
CA SER A 8 4.44 13.68 -3.82
C SER A 8 4.64 13.13 -2.41
N GLN A 9 4.52 11.81 -2.25
CA GLN A 9 4.86 11.15 -0.98
C GLN A 9 6.37 11.14 -0.79
N ASP A 10 6.82 11.58 0.38
CA ASP A 10 8.24 11.53 0.73
C ASP A 10 8.70 10.08 0.89
N VAL A 11 9.84 9.75 0.27
CA VAL A 11 10.53 8.45 0.40
C VAL A 11 10.80 8.12 1.87
N SER A 12 10.93 9.13 2.74
CA SER A 12 11.08 8.94 4.19
C SER A 12 9.97 8.10 4.83
N VAL A 13 8.76 8.09 4.26
CA VAL A 13 7.66 7.22 4.71
C VAL A 13 7.99 5.74 4.51
N LEU A 14 8.78 5.42 3.48
CA LEU A 14 9.18 4.06 3.14
C LEU A 14 10.42 3.60 3.92
N ILE A 15 11.41 4.49 4.08
CA ILE A 15 12.75 4.12 4.57
C ILE A 15 13.13 4.73 5.93
N GLY A 16 12.29 5.63 6.47
CA GLY A 16 12.56 6.38 7.69
C GLY A 16 13.29 7.70 7.43
N SER A 17 13.89 8.26 8.48
CA SER A 17 14.58 9.56 8.40
C SER A 17 15.87 9.57 9.23
N GLU A 18 16.65 10.63 9.09
CA GLU A 18 17.75 10.93 10.01
C GLU A 18 17.25 11.82 11.16
N ASP A 19 17.76 11.58 12.37
CA ASP A 19 17.48 12.37 13.56
C ASP A 19 18.48 13.52 13.67
N ILE A 20 18.06 14.69 13.17
CA ILE A 20 18.88 15.91 13.12
C ILE A 20 19.41 16.28 14.52
N SER A 21 18.66 15.97 15.60
CA SER A 21 19.08 16.29 16.97
C SER A 21 20.31 15.50 17.45
N LYS A 22 20.63 14.40 16.77
CA LYS A 22 21.78 13.55 17.06
C LYS A 22 23.02 13.90 16.24
N LEU A 23 22.89 14.71 15.19
CA LEU A 23 24.01 15.12 14.32
C LEU A 23 25.02 16.04 15.04
N ASP A 24 24.60 16.74 16.09
CA ASP A 24 25.52 17.52 16.94
C ASP A 24 26.44 16.62 17.80
N LYS A 25 26.08 15.34 17.97
CA LYS A 25 26.76 14.39 18.86
C LYS A 25 27.43 13.24 18.13
N PHE A 26 26.90 12.87 16.98
CA PHE A 26 27.36 11.75 16.17
C PHE A 26 27.53 12.23 14.72
N SER A 27 28.51 11.65 14.03
CA SER A 27 28.75 11.96 12.62
C SER A 27 27.55 11.54 11.76
N GLU A 28 27.38 12.17 10.59
CA GLU A 28 26.30 11.85 9.65
C GLU A 28 26.30 10.38 9.21
N ASP A 29 27.46 9.72 9.20
CA ASP A 29 27.60 8.29 8.86
C ASP A 29 27.38 7.33 10.04
N ASP A 30 27.12 7.84 11.24
CA ASP A 30 26.91 7.02 12.44
C ASP A 30 25.49 6.42 12.46
N PRO A 31 25.31 5.09 12.55
CA PRO A 31 23.99 4.47 12.50
C PRO A 31 23.03 4.89 13.62
N ARG A 32 23.52 5.52 14.70
CA ARG A 32 22.68 6.03 15.79
C ARG A 32 21.86 7.26 15.40
N VAL A 33 22.19 7.92 14.29
CA VAL A 33 21.42 9.03 13.73
C VAL A 33 20.20 8.54 12.95
N LEU A 34 20.15 7.25 12.59
CA LEU A 34 19.06 6.68 11.82
C LEU A 34 17.79 6.47 12.65
N ASN A 35 16.67 6.94 12.12
CA ASN A 35 15.33 6.60 12.58
C ASN A 35 14.66 5.67 11.57
N LEU A 36 14.84 4.36 11.75
CA LEU A 36 14.33 3.30 10.87
C LEU A 36 12.84 3.00 11.14
N THR A 37 12.00 4.03 11.04
CA THR A 37 10.55 3.96 11.23
C THR A 37 9.77 3.89 9.92
N GLY A 38 10.46 3.74 8.79
CA GLY A 38 9.82 3.61 7.49
C GLY A 38 9.03 2.31 7.35
N ALA A 39 8.07 2.29 6.42
CA ALA A 39 7.21 1.15 6.16
C ALA A 39 8.00 -0.15 5.92
N PHE A 40 9.11 -0.10 5.17
CA PHE A 40 9.94 -1.28 4.91
C PHE A 40 10.75 -1.72 6.13
N ASN A 41 11.14 -0.79 7.00
CA ASN A 41 11.87 -1.14 8.22
C ASN A 41 10.95 -1.81 9.23
N VAL A 42 9.77 -1.22 9.45
CA VAL A 42 8.77 -1.70 10.42
C VAL A 42 8.09 -2.98 9.92
N GLY A 43 7.78 -3.05 8.63
CA GLY A 43 7.12 -4.22 8.01
C GLY A 43 8.07 -5.36 7.63
N ASN A 44 9.37 -5.26 7.96
CA ASN A 44 10.35 -6.30 7.65
C ASN A 44 9.97 -7.63 8.32
N ARG A 45 10.17 -8.74 7.61
CA ARG A 45 9.71 -10.10 7.96
C ARG A 45 8.19 -10.25 8.09
N GLY A 46 7.43 -9.34 7.49
CA GLY A 46 5.97 -9.34 7.53
C GLY A 46 5.35 -8.88 6.22
N LEU A 47 4.40 -7.96 6.34
CA LEU A 47 3.63 -7.39 5.25
C LEU A 47 3.80 -5.87 5.25
N VAL A 48 4.05 -5.31 4.07
CA VAL A 48 3.98 -3.87 3.80
C VAL A 48 2.80 -3.62 2.86
N GLU A 49 1.80 -2.89 3.33
CA GLU A 49 0.62 -2.50 2.55
C GLU A 49 0.80 -1.06 2.02
N LEU A 50 0.61 -0.87 0.72
CA LEU A 50 0.69 0.42 0.05
C LEU A 50 -0.64 0.72 -0.65
N ILE A 51 -1.23 1.88 -0.34
CA ILE A 51 -2.50 2.32 -0.90
C ILE A 51 -2.22 3.36 -1.97
N GLU A 52 -2.78 3.18 -3.17
CA GLU A 52 -2.65 4.10 -4.32
C GLU A 52 -1.20 4.38 -4.73
N VAL A 53 -0.33 3.38 -4.58
CA VAL A 53 1.13 3.53 -4.77
C VAL A 53 1.53 4.04 -6.16
N PHE A 54 0.75 3.71 -7.19
CA PHE A 54 1.00 4.08 -8.59
C PHE A 54 0.67 5.54 -8.91
N LYS A 55 0.25 6.35 -7.93
CA LYS A 55 0.15 7.81 -8.08
C LYS A 55 1.46 8.53 -7.79
N ASN A 56 2.40 7.85 -7.12
CA ASN A 56 3.66 8.45 -6.70
C ASN A 56 4.66 8.57 -7.86
N GLU A 57 5.65 9.43 -7.65
CA GLU A 57 6.75 9.64 -8.58
C GLU A 57 7.65 8.39 -8.68
N ILE A 58 8.43 8.32 -9.75
CA ILE A 58 9.28 7.16 -10.07
C ILE A 58 10.32 6.92 -8.96
N GLU A 59 10.83 8.00 -8.35
CA GLU A 59 11.76 8.01 -7.22
C GLU A 59 11.21 7.25 -6.01
N PHE A 60 9.92 7.42 -5.69
CA PHE A 60 9.25 6.67 -4.63
C PHE A 60 9.20 5.18 -4.96
N LEU A 61 8.85 4.87 -6.21
CA LEU A 61 8.71 3.49 -6.68
C LEU A 61 10.05 2.76 -6.82
N HIS A 62 11.17 3.47 -7.01
CA HIS A 62 12.50 2.88 -7.04
C HIS A 62 12.83 2.09 -5.77
N THR A 63 12.33 2.54 -4.61
CA THR A 63 12.47 1.80 -3.34
C THR A 63 11.81 0.42 -3.40
N ILE A 64 10.68 0.31 -4.10
CA ILE A 64 9.96 -0.97 -4.29
C ILE A 64 10.74 -1.86 -5.25
N ILE A 65 11.34 -1.29 -6.30
CA ILE A 65 12.17 -2.04 -7.25
C ILE A 65 13.36 -2.67 -6.53
N THR A 66 14.10 -1.90 -5.74
CA THR A 66 15.26 -2.42 -4.99
C THR A 66 14.83 -3.43 -3.93
N ALA A 67 13.71 -3.18 -3.23
CA ALA A 67 13.15 -4.13 -2.26
C ALA A 67 12.82 -5.49 -2.90
N THR A 68 12.18 -5.48 -4.07
CA THR A 68 11.73 -6.72 -4.75
C THR A 68 12.85 -7.43 -5.50
N GLN A 69 13.83 -6.70 -6.05
CA GLN A 69 14.93 -7.26 -6.82
C GLN A 69 16.11 -7.70 -5.96
N GLU A 70 16.55 -6.85 -5.04
CA GLU A 70 17.79 -7.03 -4.28
C GLU A 70 17.55 -7.46 -2.83
N LYS A 71 16.28 -7.50 -2.39
CA LYS A 71 15.92 -7.68 -0.99
C LYS A 71 16.57 -6.64 -0.08
N ARG A 72 16.73 -5.42 -0.60
CA ARG A 72 17.39 -4.32 0.08
C ARG A 72 16.66 -3.01 -0.21
N VAL A 73 16.54 -2.17 0.81
CA VAL A 73 15.96 -0.82 0.70
C VAL A 73 17.00 0.21 1.11
N PRO A 74 17.00 1.41 0.51
CA PRO A 74 17.85 2.50 0.97
C PRO A 74 17.63 2.76 2.46
N ALA A 75 18.71 3.05 3.19
CA ALA A 75 18.59 3.68 4.50
C ALA A 75 18.42 5.19 4.31
N PRO A 76 17.86 5.91 5.30
CA PRO A 76 17.87 7.37 5.30
C PRO A 76 19.28 7.92 5.13
N GLY A 77 19.43 9.09 4.52
CA GLY A 77 20.73 9.73 4.36
C GLY A 77 21.68 9.02 3.39
N LYS A 78 22.97 9.03 3.71
CA LYS A 78 24.04 8.40 2.91
C LYS A 78 24.50 7.07 3.49
N HIS A 79 23.58 6.31 4.07
CA HIS A 79 23.87 5.02 4.69
C HIS A 79 23.70 3.86 3.69
N ASP A 80 24.32 2.72 4.00
CA ASP A 80 24.20 1.51 3.19
C ASP A 80 22.76 0.96 3.21
N MET A 81 22.41 0.18 2.20
CA MET A 81 21.08 -0.39 2.08
C MET A 81 20.80 -1.43 3.17
N VAL A 82 19.58 -1.39 3.71
CA VAL A 82 19.11 -2.30 4.75
C VAL A 82 18.40 -3.49 4.11
N PHE A 83 18.67 -4.68 4.62
CA PHE A 83 18.02 -5.90 4.15
C PHE A 83 16.51 -5.90 4.48
N PHE A 84 15.70 -6.21 3.46
CA PHE A 84 14.26 -6.36 3.55
C PHE A 84 13.83 -7.75 3.06
N ASP A 85 13.03 -8.43 3.86
CA ASP A 85 12.41 -9.71 3.51
C ASP A 85 10.95 -9.68 3.95
N GLY A 86 10.02 -9.57 3.03
CA GLY A 86 8.60 -9.44 3.36
C GLY A 86 7.74 -9.46 2.10
N VAL A 87 6.43 -9.42 2.31
CA VAL A 87 5.45 -9.32 1.23
C VAL A 87 5.06 -7.86 1.07
N ILE A 88 5.07 -7.38 -0.17
CA ILE A 88 4.57 -6.05 -0.53
C ILE A 88 3.22 -6.23 -1.19
N LEU A 89 2.18 -5.64 -0.61
CA LEU A 89 0.83 -5.62 -1.15
C LEU A 89 0.47 -4.19 -1.54
N ALA A 90 0.04 -4.01 -2.79
CA ALA A 90 -0.37 -2.70 -3.28
C ALA A 90 -1.83 -2.72 -3.75
N HIS A 91 -2.59 -1.70 -3.33
CA HIS A 91 -3.95 -1.47 -3.77
C HIS A 91 -3.99 -0.30 -4.75
N CYS A 92 -4.72 -0.47 -5.87
CA CYS A 92 -4.93 0.60 -6.83
C CYS A 92 -6.28 0.44 -7.53
N ASN A 93 -6.76 1.54 -8.10
CA ASN A 93 -7.94 1.54 -8.95
C ASN A 93 -7.58 1.07 -10.37
N GLU A 94 -8.57 0.56 -11.11
CA GLU A 94 -8.34 0.10 -12.48
C GLU A 94 -7.88 1.24 -13.42
N SER A 95 -8.38 2.46 -13.22
CA SER A 95 -7.94 3.64 -13.97
C SER A 95 -6.47 3.99 -13.71
N GLU A 96 -6.02 3.87 -12.46
CA GLU A 96 -4.63 4.10 -12.07
C GLU A 96 -3.71 3.03 -12.65
N TRP A 97 -4.12 1.75 -12.57
CA TRP A 97 -3.39 0.64 -13.19
C TRP A 97 -3.23 0.86 -14.70
N ASN A 98 -4.29 1.25 -15.39
CA ASN A 98 -4.24 1.48 -16.84
C ASN A 98 -3.34 2.66 -17.21
N ARG A 99 -3.36 3.75 -16.44
CA ARG A 99 -2.44 4.88 -16.62
C ARG A 99 -1.00 4.44 -16.39
N PHE A 100 -0.74 3.78 -15.26
CA PHE A 100 0.58 3.29 -14.87
C PHE A 100 1.19 2.36 -15.92
N LYS A 101 0.37 1.44 -16.46
CA LYS A 101 0.77 0.51 -17.54
C LYS A 101 1.09 1.21 -18.86
N SER A 102 0.47 2.35 -19.15
CA SER A 102 0.67 3.07 -20.43
C SER A 102 2.02 3.80 -20.50
N GLU A 103 2.66 4.04 -19.36
CA GLU A 103 3.93 4.73 -19.25
C GLU A 103 5.11 3.75 -19.34
N HIS A 104 5.94 3.90 -20.38
CA HIS A 104 7.05 2.99 -20.65
C HIS A 104 8.16 3.04 -19.58
N THR A 105 8.29 4.16 -18.87
CA THR A 105 9.24 4.31 -17.76
C THR A 105 8.95 3.36 -16.60
N ASN A 106 7.72 2.84 -16.50
CA ASN A 106 7.26 1.98 -15.41
C ASN A 106 7.45 0.48 -15.70
N GLU A 107 8.00 0.11 -16.85
CA GLU A 107 8.19 -1.29 -17.29
C GLU A 107 8.95 -2.13 -16.25
N ALA A 108 9.99 -1.57 -15.64
CA ALA A 108 10.76 -2.27 -14.60
C ALA A 108 9.90 -2.69 -13.40
N ILE A 109 8.89 -1.91 -13.03
CA ILE A 109 8.01 -2.25 -11.90
C ILE A 109 6.98 -3.27 -12.35
N LEU A 110 6.45 -3.14 -13.58
CA LEU A 110 5.44 -4.05 -14.12
C LEU A 110 5.93 -5.50 -14.14
N ASP A 111 7.20 -5.74 -14.49
CA ASP A 111 7.80 -7.08 -14.48
C ASP A 111 7.87 -7.74 -13.10
N ARG A 112 7.75 -6.94 -12.03
CA ARG A 112 7.89 -7.36 -10.63
C ARG A 112 6.54 -7.43 -9.89
N VAL A 113 5.45 -7.06 -10.57
CA VAL A 113 4.10 -7.02 -9.97
C VAL A 113 3.23 -8.15 -10.52
N VAL A 114 2.56 -8.85 -9.62
CA VAL A 114 1.49 -9.79 -9.98
C VAL A 114 0.14 -9.10 -9.76
N LYS A 115 -0.58 -8.81 -10.86
CA LYS A 115 -1.91 -8.21 -10.79
C LYS A 115 -2.93 -9.26 -10.32
N ILE A 116 -3.62 -8.97 -9.22
CA ILE A 116 -4.78 -9.74 -8.76
C ILE A 116 -6.03 -8.90 -8.98
N ASN A 117 -6.90 -9.33 -9.90
CA ASN A 117 -8.17 -8.65 -10.13
C ASN A 117 -9.21 -9.12 -9.12
N VAL A 118 -9.86 -8.17 -8.44
CA VAL A 118 -10.99 -8.45 -7.54
C VAL A 118 -12.27 -7.95 -8.21
N PRO A 119 -13.04 -8.83 -8.89
CA PRO A 119 -14.24 -8.42 -9.59
C PRO A 119 -15.38 -8.06 -8.63
N TYR A 120 -16.36 -7.32 -9.14
CA TYR A 120 -17.61 -7.10 -8.43
C TYR A 120 -18.34 -8.42 -8.16
N VAL A 121 -18.95 -8.53 -6.98
CA VAL A 121 -19.82 -9.66 -6.64
C VAL A 121 -21.15 -9.48 -7.36
N LEU A 122 -21.43 -10.38 -8.30
CA LEU A 122 -22.67 -10.41 -9.10
C LEU A 122 -23.60 -11.57 -8.72
N GLU A 123 -23.12 -12.51 -7.91
CA GLU A 123 -23.94 -13.60 -7.39
C GLU A 123 -24.68 -13.15 -6.13
N LEU A 124 -26.02 -13.18 -6.17
CA LEU A 124 -26.87 -12.80 -5.05
C LEU A 124 -26.50 -13.54 -3.76
N ASP A 125 -26.29 -14.85 -3.85
CA ASP A 125 -26.00 -15.68 -2.68
C ASP A 125 -24.64 -15.34 -2.05
N GLN A 126 -23.68 -14.83 -2.83
CA GLN A 126 -22.39 -14.37 -2.28
C GLN A 126 -22.52 -12.99 -1.61
N GLU A 127 -23.30 -12.08 -2.19
CA GLU A 127 -23.55 -10.76 -1.59
C GLU A 127 -24.29 -10.90 -0.25
N VAL A 128 -25.26 -11.81 -0.17
CA VAL A 128 -25.96 -12.13 1.10
C VAL A 128 -24.97 -12.59 2.17
N LYS A 129 -24.04 -13.51 1.85
CA LYS A 129 -23.01 -13.97 2.80
C LYS A 129 -22.12 -12.84 3.29
N ILE A 130 -21.82 -11.85 2.45
CA ILE A 130 -21.03 -10.68 2.84
C ILE A 130 -21.77 -9.89 3.91
N TYR A 131 -23.06 -9.60 3.70
CA TYR A 131 -23.86 -8.86 4.69
C TYR A 131 -24.03 -9.63 5.99
N GLU A 132 -24.30 -10.94 5.94
CA GLU A 132 -24.36 -11.78 7.13
C GLU A 132 -23.03 -11.81 7.89
N LYS A 133 -21.91 -11.90 7.19
CA LYS A 133 -20.57 -11.83 7.78
C LYS A 133 -20.29 -10.47 8.43
N ILE A 134 -20.74 -9.36 7.84
CA ILE A 134 -20.58 -8.03 8.41
C ILE A 134 -21.46 -7.87 9.64
N LEU A 135 -22.74 -8.28 9.56
CA LEU A 135 -23.70 -8.19 10.66
C LEU A 135 -23.26 -9.02 11.86
N SER A 136 -22.77 -10.24 11.65
CA SER A 136 -22.27 -11.11 12.72
C SER A 136 -21.04 -10.57 13.45
N LYS A 137 -20.28 -9.65 12.81
CA LYS A 137 -19.15 -8.95 13.43
C LYS A 137 -19.53 -7.60 14.02
N SER A 138 -20.78 -7.18 13.90
CA SER A 138 -21.27 -5.89 14.39
C SER A 138 -22.02 -6.06 15.71
N ASP A 139 -22.14 -4.96 16.47
CA ASP A 139 -22.98 -4.90 17.67
C ASP A 139 -24.48 -4.72 17.34
N PHE A 140 -24.89 -4.98 16.09
CA PHE A 140 -26.27 -4.79 15.64
C PHE A 140 -27.21 -5.83 16.26
N LYS A 141 -28.13 -5.37 17.12
CA LYS A 141 -29.06 -6.22 17.88
C LYS A 141 -30.54 -5.99 17.56
N ALA A 142 -30.85 -5.10 16.61
CA ALA A 142 -32.23 -4.80 16.26
C ALA A 142 -32.84 -5.92 15.40
N HIS A 143 -34.17 -6.02 15.42
CA HIS A 143 -34.88 -6.96 14.57
C HIS A 143 -34.67 -6.61 13.09
N ILE A 144 -34.22 -7.60 12.31
CA ILE A 144 -34.15 -7.54 10.86
C ILE A 144 -35.34 -8.31 10.31
N ALA A 145 -36.19 -7.64 9.53
CA ALA A 145 -37.36 -8.27 8.93
C ALA A 145 -36.93 -9.38 7.93
N PRO A 146 -37.77 -10.40 7.73
CA PRO A 146 -37.49 -11.45 6.75
C PRO A 146 -37.20 -10.85 5.37
N HIS A 147 -36.25 -11.46 4.66
CA HIS A 147 -35.80 -11.05 3.33
C HIS A 147 -35.12 -9.67 3.22
N THR A 148 -34.99 -8.87 4.29
CA THR A 148 -34.32 -7.57 4.22
C THR A 148 -32.91 -7.66 3.64
N ILE A 149 -32.09 -8.60 4.13
CA ILE A 149 -30.72 -8.81 3.63
C ILE A 149 -30.74 -9.22 2.15
N LYS A 150 -31.67 -10.10 1.77
CA LYS A 150 -31.80 -10.57 0.39
C LYS A 150 -32.19 -9.44 -0.56
N VAL A 151 -33.15 -8.60 -0.18
CA VAL A 151 -33.58 -7.44 -1.00
C VAL A 151 -32.46 -6.42 -1.12
N ALA A 152 -31.75 -6.12 -0.03
CA ALA A 152 -30.58 -5.24 -0.07
C ALA A 152 -29.48 -5.80 -1.00
N ALA A 153 -29.21 -7.10 -0.90
CA ALA A 153 -28.22 -7.77 -1.74
C ALA A 153 -28.64 -7.76 -3.23
N MET A 154 -29.92 -8.01 -3.53
CA MET A 154 -30.46 -7.90 -4.89
C MET A 154 -30.29 -6.48 -5.44
N PHE A 155 -30.66 -5.46 -4.67
CA PHE A 155 -30.48 -4.07 -5.08
C PHE A 155 -29.01 -3.75 -5.36
N SER A 156 -28.10 -4.15 -4.48
CA SER A 156 -26.66 -3.90 -4.66
C SER A 156 -26.09 -4.62 -5.88
N VAL A 157 -26.47 -5.87 -6.14
CA VAL A 157 -26.04 -6.60 -7.34
C VAL A 157 -26.58 -5.93 -8.61
N MET A 158 -27.87 -5.57 -8.64
CA MET A 158 -28.48 -4.92 -9.80
C MET A 158 -27.85 -3.55 -10.11
N SER A 159 -27.35 -2.83 -9.11
CA SER A 159 -26.65 -1.56 -9.32
C SER A 159 -25.27 -1.68 -9.98
N ARG A 160 -24.71 -2.91 -10.05
CA ARG A 160 -23.39 -3.20 -10.63
C ARG A 160 -23.46 -3.85 -12.02
N LEU A 161 -24.67 -4.22 -12.47
CA LEU A 161 -24.94 -4.73 -13.82
C LEU A 161 -25.14 -3.58 -14.80
#